data_AF-A0AAC9BGM8-F1
#
_entry.id   AF-A0AAC9BGM8-F1
#
_cell.length_a   1.000
_cell.length_b   1.000
_cell.length_c   1.000
_cell.angle_alpha   90.00
_cell.angle_beta   90.00
_cell.angle_gamma   90.00
#
_symmetry.space_group_name_H-M   'P 1'
#
loop_
_entity.id
_entity.type
_entity.pdbx_description
1 polymer ?
#
loop_
_entity_poly.entity_id
_entity_poly.type
_entity_poly.pdbx_seq_one_letter_code
_entity_poly.pdbx_strand_id
1 'polypeptide(L)'
;MADIKKVGDGVIEVGQSCSIGDNVQVIFAKPAVVKLGDYVVLGDGVKMIVDGGNITIGDWTTLHADTLVLSKTGVSIGQHCWFGQNTVLDGTGGLTVENGVRVGMYSQLWSHVAAGEQIEGCTLYGERPIHVESDVWLVGSCIVASGVRIGRRSVALIGSNLTKDAPAEVVLAGSPAKVKEGLSFYKSVTLDEKFEMLAKWLEQITGAPAIDAPSITHDGDAITVHWDDIEKVTFYKFAADFNKATASRHPKTTLCCVEDKRYIKAMTRAERSVLKALAGNKARFYS
;
A
#
# COMPACT_ATOMS: atom_id res chain seq x y z
N MET A 1 20.38 1.94 -12.04
CA MET A 1 19.00 1.56 -11.68
C MET A 1 18.74 0.26 -12.40
N ALA A 2 18.33 -0.80 -11.70
CA ALA A 2 18.03 -2.06 -12.37
C ALA A 2 16.76 -1.89 -13.23
N ASP A 3 16.74 -2.51 -14.40
CA ASP A 3 15.57 -2.50 -15.29
C ASP A 3 14.68 -3.71 -15.02
N ILE A 4 13.37 -3.55 -15.25
CA ILE A 4 12.42 -4.66 -15.18
C ILE A 4 12.60 -5.55 -16.42
N LYS A 5 12.97 -6.82 -16.22
CA LYS A 5 13.04 -7.77 -17.34
C LYS A 5 11.63 -8.14 -17.80
N LYS A 6 11.24 -7.64 -18.98
CA LYS A 6 9.99 -7.98 -19.66
C LYS A 6 10.13 -9.20 -20.55
N VAL A 7 9.17 -10.13 -20.45
CA VAL A 7 9.00 -11.25 -21.39
C VAL A 7 7.58 -11.21 -21.95
N GLY A 8 7.41 -11.30 -23.27
CA GLY A 8 6.10 -11.25 -23.95
C GLY A 8 5.61 -9.86 -24.33
N ASP A 9 4.40 -9.80 -24.90
CA ASP A 9 3.86 -8.63 -25.61
C ASP A 9 3.06 -7.64 -24.75
N GLY A 10 3.22 -7.69 -23.43
CA GLY A 10 2.57 -6.74 -22.52
C GLY A 10 3.27 -5.38 -22.44
N VAL A 11 2.60 -4.46 -21.74
CA VAL A 11 3.06 -3.09 -21.49
C VAL A 11 3.39 -2.93 -20.00
N ILE A 12 4.50 -2.27 -19.70
CA ILE A 12 4.89 -1.90 -18.34
C ILE A 12 4.95 -0.38 -18.27
N GLU A 13 4.10 0.22 -17.46
CA GLU A 13 4.08 1.64 -17.17
C GLU A 13 4.68 1.86 -15.77
N VAL A 14 5.75 2.64 -15.68
CA VAL A 14 6.45 2.91 -14.42
C VAL A 14 6.32 4.38 -14.07
N GLY A 15 5.72 4.65 -12.91
CA GLY A 15 5.62 5.99 -12.34
C GLY A 15 6.99 6.58 -11.99
N GLN A 16 6.99 7.84 -11.60
CA GLN A 16 8.19 8.57 -11.27
C GLN A 16 8.76 8.11 -9.93
N SER A 17 10.08 8.24 -9.77
CA SER A 17 10.77 7.99 -8.49
C SER A 17 10.64 6.56 -7.94
N CYS A 18 10.33 5.58 -8.79
CA CYS A 18 10.31 4.17 -8.39
C CYS A 18 11.73 3.65 -8.10
N SER A 19 11.82 2.63 -7.25
CA SER A 19 13.05 1.88 -6.98
C SER A 19 12.84 0.43 -7.41
N ILE A 20 13.66 -0.03 -8.35
CA ILE A 20 13.59 -1.39 -8.89
C ILE A 20 14.87 -2.12 -8.46
N GLY A 21 14.69 -3.23 -7.74
CA GLY A 21 15.75 -4.12 -7.30
C GLY A 21 16.26 -5.03 -8.43
N ASP A 22 17.24 -5.86 -8.10
CA ASP A 22 17.87 -6.75 -9.06
C ASP A 22 16.95 -7.93 -9.42
N ASN A 23 17.05 -8.43 -10.65
CA ASN A 23 16.32 -9.62 -11.13
C ASN A 23 14.78 -9.53 -11.09
N VAL A 24 14.21 -8.31 -11.06
CA VAL A 24 12.77 -8.09 -11.17
C VAL A 24 12.27 -8.49 -12.56
N GLN A 25 11.20 -9.29 -12.60
CA GLN A 25 10.68 -9.88 -13.83
C GLN A 25 9.18 -9.71 -13.98
N VAL A 26 8.75 -9.38 -15.20
CA VAL A 26 7.34 -9.39 -15.61
C VAL A 26 7.21 -10.27 -16.84
N ILE A 27 6.44 -11.35 -16.71
CA ILE A 27 6.25 -12.37 -17.75
C ILE A 27 4.80 -12.32 -18.21
N PHE A 28 4.58 -11.87 -19.44
CA PHE A 28 3.29 -11.83 -20.09
C PHE A 28 3.08 -13.08 -20.93
N ALA A 29 2.14 -13.94 -20.53
CA ALA A 29 1.62 -15.02 -21.38
C ALA A 29 0.52 -14.51 -22.33
N LYS A 30 -0.17 -13.43 -21.97
CA LYS A 30 -1.17 -12.73 -22.80
C LYS A 30 -0.99 -11.21 -22.74
N PRO A 31 -1.46 -10.45 -23.74
CA PRO A 31 -1.42 -8.99 -23.69
C PRO A 31 -2.16 -8.43 -22.47
N ALA A 32 -1.48 -7.59 -21.69
CA ALA A 32 -1.99 -6.92 -20.51
C ALA A 32 -1.07 -5.74 -20.13
N VAL A 33 -1.49 -4.96 -19.13
CA VAL A 33 -0.74 -3.82 -18.61
C VAL A 33 -0.35 -4.07 -17.16
N VAL A 34 0.92 -3.84 -16.85
CA VAL A 34 1.41 -3.66 -15.48
C VAL A 34 1.70 -2.18 -15.26
N LYS A 35 0.97 -1.54 -14.34
CA LYS A 35 1.11 -0.12 -14.03
C LYS A 35 1.58 0.07 -12.60
N LEU A 36 2.70 0.76 -12.44
CA LEU A 36 3.25 1.19 -11.16
C LEU A 36 3.00 2.68 -10.99
N GLY A 37 2.47 3.08 -9.84
CA GLY A 37 2.39 4.47 -9.41
C GLY A 37 3.76 5.06 -9.12
N ASP A 38 3.78 6.29 -8.61
CA ASP A 38 5.00 6.98 -8.20
C ASP A 38 5.53 6.41 -6.88
N TYR A 39 6.85 6.47 -6.68
CA TYR A 39 7.51 6.02 -5.45
C TYR A 39 7.30 4.53 -5.10
N VAL A 40 6.87 3.71 -6.07
CA VAL A 40 6.77 2.26 -5.87
C VAL A 40 8.17 1.65 -5.70
N VAL A 41 8.28 0.72 -4.77
CA VAL A 41 9.52 -0.04 -4.54
C VAL A 41 9.26 -1.51 -4.86
N LEU A 42 10.01 -2.05 -5.81
CA LEU A 42 10.09 -3.49 -6.08
C LEU A 42 11.44 -3.99 -5.59
N GLY A 43 11.45 -4.86 -4.59
CA GLY A 43 12.65 -5.52 -4.07
C GLY A 43 13.22 -6.55 -5.06
N ASP A 44 14.39 -7.07 -4.71
CA ASP A 44 15.10 -8.03 -5.56
C ASP A 44 14.25 -9.29 -5.82
N GLY A 45 14.30 -9.81 -7.05
CA GLY A 45 13.63 -11.06 -7.41
C GLY A 45 12.10 -10.99 -7.46
N VAL A 46 11.47 -9.82 -7.25
CA VAL A 46 10.02 -9.66 -7.44
C VAL A 46 9.64 -10.15 -8.83
N LYS A 47 8.63 -11.03 -8.89
CA LYS A 47 8.18 -11.68 -10.12
C LYS A 47 6.69 -11.51 -10.30
N MET A 48 6.30 -11.03 -11.48
CA MET A 48 4.91 -10.91 -11.88
C MET A 48 4.66 -11.81 -13.09
N ILE A 49 3.72 -12.73 -12.96
CA ILE A 49 3.28 -13.62 -14.04
C ILE A 49 1.88 -13.19 -14.44
N VAL A 50 1.73 -12.78 -15.70
CA VAL A 50 0.54 -12.14 -16.24
C VAL A 50 -0.03 -13.00 -17.37
N ASP A 51 -1.01 -13.83 -17.05
CA ASP A 51 -1.80 -14.64 -17.99
C ASP A 51 -3.11 -13.94 -18.40
N GLY A 52 -3.04 -12.62 -18.54
CA GLY A 52 -4.18 -11.71 -18.68
C GLY A 52 -4.42 -10.91 -17.40
N GLY A 53 -5.41 -10.01 -17.44
CA GLY A 53 -5.75 -9.15 -16.31
C GLY A 53 -4.65 -8.12 -16.01
N ASN A 54 -5.02 -6.87 -15.82
CA ASN A 54 -4.01 -5.85 -15.51
C ASN A 54 -3.53 -5.97 -14.06
N ILE A 55 -2.28 -5.57 -13.83
CA ILE A 55 -1.74 -5.35 -12.48
C ILE A 55 -1.58 -3.85 -12.29
N THR A 56 -2.21 -3.29 -11.26
CA THR A 56 -2.04 -1.88 -10.87
C THR A 56 -1.52 -1.80 -9.44
N ILE A 57 -0.42 -1.09 -9.23
CA ILE A 57 0.19 -0.87 -7.92
C ILE A 57 0.23 0.63 -7.64
N GLY A 58 -0.49 1.07 -6.61
CA GLY A 58 -0.59 2.47 -6.22
C GLY A 58 0.70 3.03 -5.62
N ASP A 59 0.73 4.35 -5.53
CA ASP A 59 1.88 5.11 -5.06
C ASP A 59 2.39 4.67 -3.69
N TRP A 60 3.69 4.82 -3.45
CA TRP A 60 4.33 4.51 -2.17
C TRP A 60 4.20 3.05 -1.71
N THR A 61 3.69 2.17 -2.57
CA THR A 61 3.59 0.74 -2.26
C THR A 61 4.94 0.05 -2.42
N THR A 62 5.25 -0.85 -1.50
CA THR A 62 6.47 -1.65 -1.52
C THR A 62 6.14 -3.14 -1.63
N LEU A 63 6.70 -3.80 -2.64
CA LEU A 63 6.83 -5.26 -2.70
C LEU A 63 8.27 -5.60 -2.30
N HIS A 64 8.47 -6.31 -1.18
CA HIS A 64 9.81 -6.77 -0.78
C HIS A 64 10.28 -7.94 -1.64
N ALA A 65 11.54 -8.32 -1.44
CA ALA A 65 12.21 -9.32 -2.26
C ALA A 65 11.40 -10.62 -2.38
N ASP A 66 11.54 -11.26 -3.54
CA ASP A 66 10.91 -12.55 -3.86
C ASP A 66 9.37 -12.56 -3.75
N THR A 67 8.70 -11.40 -3.76
CA THR A 67 7.24 -11.34 -3.86
C THR A 67 6.80 -11.87 -5.22
N LEU A 68 5.86 -12.82 -5.22
CA LEU A 68 5.25 -13.39 -6.42
C LEU A 68 3.85 -12.81 -6.62
N VAL A 69 3.60 -12.23 -7.78
CA VAL A 69 2.27 -11.75 -8.20
C VAL A 69 1.79 -12.58 -9.38
N LEU A 70 0.62 -13.17 -9.27
CA LEU A 70 -0.04 -13.91 -10.36
C LEU A 70 -1.28 -13.14 -10.80
N SER A 71 -1.45 -12.93 -12.10
CA SER A 71 -2.62 -12.23 -12.65
C SER A 71 -3.20 -13.04 -13.81
N LYS A 72 -4.52 -13.25 -13.76
CA LYS A 72 -5.34 -13.74 -14.89
C LYS A 72 -6.59 -12.87 -15.04
N THR A 73 -7.34 -12.67 -13.96
CA THR A 73 -8.45 -11.70 -13.93
C THR A 73 -7.97 -10.29 -13.63
N GLY A 74 -6.98 -10.15 -12.74
CA GLY A 74 -6.35 -8.86 -12.44
C GLY A 74 -5.96 -8.71 -10.96
N VAL A 75 -5.00 -7.82 -10.71
CA VAL A 75 -4.53 -7.45 -9.37
C VAL A 75 -4.58 -5.94 -9.24
N SER A 76 -5.36 -5.44 -8.28
CA SER A 76 -5.40 -4.02 -7.93
C SER A 76 -4.90 -3.81 -6.51
N ILE A 77 -3.81 -3.08 -6.36
CA ILE A 77 -3.18 -2.75 -5.09
C ILE A 77 -3.18 -1.23 -4.94
N GLY A 78 -3.73 -0.75 -3.83
CA GLY A 78 -3.81 0.67 -3.49
C GLY A 78 -2.47 1.30 -3.14
N GLN A 79 -2.55 2.51 -2.59
CA GLN A 79 -1.40 3.31 -2.19
C GLN A 79 -0.90 2.92 -0.79
N HIS A 80 0.39 3.16 -0.53
CA HIS A 80 1.05 2.90 0.76
C HIS A 80 0.84 1.48 1.28
N CYS A 81 0.76 0.48 0.40
CA CYS A 81 0.74 -0.91 0.80
C CYS A 81 2.17 -1.42 1.05
N TRP A 82 2.29 -2.48 1.85
CA TRP A 82 3.59 -3.11 2.10
C TRP A 82 3.41 -4.61 2.12
N PHE A 83 4.22 -5.30 1.34
CA PHE A 83 4.20 -6.75 1.22
C PHE A 83 5.59 -7.26 1.54
N GLY A 84 5.71 -8.02 2.62
CA GLY A 84 6.96 -8.57 3.10
C GLY A 84 7.56 -9.59 2.14
N GLN A 85 8.81 -9.96 2.41
CA GLN A 85 9.55 -10.91 1.58
C GLN A 85 8.79 -12.23 1.44
N ASN A 86 8.89 -12.86 0.27
CA ASN A 86 8.29 -14.16 -0.03
C ASN A 86 6.75 -14.19 0.10
N THR A 87 6.07 -13.06 -0.11
CA THR A 87 4.61 -13.05 -0.17
C THR A 87 4.11 -13.54 -1.53
N VAL A 88 2.94 -14.18 -1.53
CA VAL A 88 2.26 -14.62 -2.76
C VAL A 88 0.94 -13.87 -2.89
N LEU A 89 0.78 -13.17 -4.01
CA LEU A 89 -0.40 -12.40 -4.37
C LEU A 89 -1.02 -13.01 -5.62
N ASP A 90 -1.95 -13.93 -5.41
CA ASP A 90 -2.63 -14.59 -6.51
C ASP A 90 -3.94 -13.88 -6.85
N GLY A 91 -3.96 -13.20 -8.00
CA GLY A 91 -5.11 -12.58 -8.65
C GLY A 91 -5.65 -13.38 -9.83
N THR A 92 -5.48 -14.71 -9.84
CA THR A 92 -6.05 -15.58 -10.87
C THR A 92 -7.58 -15.48 -10.89
N GLY A 93 -8.24 -15.52 -9.73
CA GLY A 93 -9.67 -15.23 -9.56
C GLY A 93 -9.99 -13.76 -9.27
N GLY A 94 -8.97 -12.90 -9.29
CA GLY A 94 -9.04 -11.48 -8.93
C GLY A 94 -8.53 -11.18 -7.52
N LEU A 95 -7.77 -10.09 -7.38
CA LEU A 95 -7.31 -9.60 -6.09
C LEU A 95 -7.45 -8.08 -6.02
N THR A 96 -8.16 -7.59 -5.01
CA THR A 96 -8.23 -6.17 -4.68
C THR A 96 -7.70 -5.94 -3.28
N VAL A 97 -6.69 -5.07 -3.17
CA VAL A 97 -6.08 -4.61 -1.92
C VAL A 97 -6.20 -3.10 -1.89
N GLU A 98 -6.94 -2.56 -0.92
CA GLU A 98 -7.11 -1.12 -0.76
C GLU A 98 -5.88 -0.45 -0.12
N ASN A 99 -6.02 0.83 0.25
CA ASN A 99 -4.90 1.64 0.72
C ASN A 99 -4.39 1.21 2.09
N GLY A 100 -3.08 1.35 2.29
CA GLY A 100 -2.46 1.24 3.60
C GLY A 100 -2.37 -0.18 4.15
N VAL A 101 -2.70 -1.21 3.36
CA VAL A 101 -2.65 -2.61 3.77
C VAL A 101 -1.20 -3.06 4.00
N ARG A 102 -1.00 -3.86 5.04
CA ARG A 102 0.29 -4.45 5.40
C ARG A 102 0.17 -5.97 5.35
N VAL A 103 1.00 -6.64 4.58
CA VAL A 103 1.07 -8.09 4.46
C VAL A 103 2.46 -8.55 4.88
N GLY A 104 2.53 -9.22 6.02
CA GLY A 104 3.76 -9.74 6.61
C GLY A 104 4.43 -10.80 5.75
N MET A 105 5.73 -10.98 5.96
CA MET A 105 6.56 -11.95 5.24
C MET A 105 5.93 -13.35 5.24
N TYR A 106 6.13 -14.09 4.14
CA TYR A 106 5.63 -15.45 3.93
C TYR A 106 4.09 -15.60 3.95
N SER A 107 3.34 -14.50 3.92
CA SER A 107 1.87 -14.57 3.80
C SER A 107 1.43 -14.80 2.35
N GLN A 108 0.30 -15.46 2.17
CA GLN A 108 -0.17 -15.89 0.85
C GLN A 108 -1.68 -15.63 0.71
N LEU A 109 -2.07 -14.98 -0.38
CA LEU A 109 -3.47 -14.71 -0.74
C LEU A 109 -3.79 -15.51 -2.00
N TRP A 110 -4.66 -16.51 -1.90
CA TRP A 110 -4.96 -17.46 -2.97
C TRP A 110 -6.39 -17.27 -3.49
N SER A 111 -6.56 -16.63 -4.65
CA SER A 111 -7.86 -16.41 -5.28
C SER A 111 -8.34 -17.58 -6.15
N HIS A 112 -7.47 -18.53 -6.48
CA HIS A 112 -7.86 -19.74 -7.22
C HIS A 112 -7.48 -21.07 -6.56
N VAL A 113 -8.20 -22.11 -6.95
CA VAL A 113 -7.86 -23.52 -6.75
C VAL A 113 -8.38 -24.32 -7.93
N ALA A 114 -7.54 -25.17 -8.51
CA ALA A 114 -7.95 -26.11 -9.56
C ALA A 114 -7.06 -27.35 -9.48
N ALA A 115 -7.63 -28.50 -9.14
CA ALA A 115 -6.91 -29.77 -9.12
C ALA A 115 -7.85 -30.97 -9.30
N GLY A 116 -7.28 -32.12 -9.67
CA GLY A 116 -8.02 -33.36 -9.90
C GLY A 116 -8.62 -33.47 -11.30
N GLU A 117 -9.06 -34.68 -11.64
CA GLU A 117 -9.56 -35.00 -12.97
C GLU A 117 -11.08 -34.82 -13.02
N GLN A 118 -11.56 -33.93 -13.89
CA GLN A 118 -13.00 -33.72 -14.07
C GLN A 118 -13.70 -34.95 -14.66
N ILE A 119 -12.99 -35.78 -15.43
CA ILE A 119 -13.52 -37.05 -15.97
C ILE A 119 -13.82 -38.06 -14.85
N GLU A 120 -13.08 -37.99 -13.74
CA GLU A 120 -13.32 -38.75 -12.50
C GLU A 120 -14.36 -38.06 -11.58
N GLY A 121 -15.01 -37.00 -12.06
CA GLY A 121 -16.03 -36.25 -11.33
C GLY A 121 -15.48 -35.24 -10.33
N CYS A 122 -14.20 -34.87 -10.39
CA CYS A 122 -13.64 -33.85 -9.49
C CYS A 122 -14.29 -32.48 -9.74
N THR A 123 -14.82 -31.87 -8.67
CA THR A 123 -15.41 -30.51 -8.70
C THR A 123 -14.53 -29.47 -8.01
N LEU A 124 -13.25 -29.78 -7.72
CA LEU A 124 -12.33 -28.87 -7.05
C LEU A 124 -11.84 -27.80 -8.02
N TYR A 125 -12.70 -26.83 -8.26
CA TYR A 125 -12.43 -25.65 -9.07
C TYR A 125 -13.06 -24.43 -8.42
N GLY A 126 -12.29 -23.35 -8.28
CA GLY A 126 -12.81 -22.08 -7.82
C GLY A 126 -11.86 -20.94 -8.17
N GLU A 127 -12.40 -19.91 -8.81
CA GLU A 127 -11.74 -18.63 -9.06
C GLU A 127 -12.64 -17.57 -8.42
N ARG A 128 -12.34 -17.16 -7.19
CA ARG A 128 -13.16 -16.19 -6.45
C ARG A 128 -12.30 -15.04 -5.95
N PRO A 129 -12.73 -13.79 -6.17
CA PRO A 129 -11.92 -12.62 -5.86
C PRO A 129 -11.70 -12.48 -4.36
N ILE A 130 -10.49 -12.08 -3.98
CA ILE A 130 -10.15 -11.66 -2.61
C ILE A 130 -10.25 -10.13 -2.54
N HIS A 131 -10.85 -9.62 -1.46
CA HIS A 131 -10.93 -8.17 -1.20
C HIS A 131 -10.37 -7.84 0.18
N VAL A 132 -9.26 -7.12 0.23
CA VAL A 132 -8.62 -6.67 1.47
C VAL A 132 -8.84 -5.17 1.61
N GLU A 133 -9.66 -4.77 2.58
CA GLU A 133 -9.99 -3.36 2.80
C GLU A 133 -8.85 -2.57 3.45
N SER A 134 -9.01 -1.25 3.45
CA SER A 134 -7.99 -0.30 3.87
C SER A 134 -7.46 -0.54 5.29
N ASP A 135 -6.16 -0.33 5.48
CA ASP A 135 -5.45 -0.46 6.76
C ASP A 135 -5.51 -1.86 7.41
N VAL A 136 -5.86 -2.93 6.67
CA VAL A 136 -5.71 -4.31 7.18
C VAL A 136 -4.24 -4.66 7.39
N TRP A 137 -3.95 -5.42 8.44
CA TRP A 137 -2.62 -5.96 8.70
C TRP A 137 -2.64 -7.48 8.86
N LEU A 138 -2.00 -8.19 7.94
CA LEU A 138 -1.64 -9.60 8.10
C LEU A 138 -0.24 -9.65 8.69
N VAL A 139 -0.07 -10.04 9.96
CA VAL A 139 1.20 -9.85 10.67
C VAL A 139 2.36 -10.61 10.05
N GLY A 140 2.16 -11.87 9.66
CA GLY A 140 3.17 -12.70 9.00
C GLY A 140 2.75 -14.15 8.92
N SER A 141 3.18 -14.84 7.86
CA SER A 141 2.82 -16.25 7.61
C SER A 141 1.30 -16.51 7.64
N CYS A 142 0.50 -15.53 7.21
CA CYS A 142 -0.95 -15.69 7.13
C CYS A 142 -1.34 -16.29 5.78
N ILE A 143 -2.41 -17.08 5.76
CA ILE A 143 -2.98 -17.63 4.52
C ILE A 143 -4.39 -17.08 4.36
N VAL A 144 -4.75 -16.59 3.17
CA VAL A 144 -6.10 -16.12 2.85
C VAL A 144 -6.67 -16.97 1.73
N ALA A 145 -7.82 -17.59 2.00
CA ALA A 145 -8.49 -18.46 1.06
C ALA A 145 -9.29 -17.70 -0.01
N SER A 146 -9.56 -18.40 -1.11
CA SER A 146 -10.29 -17.87 -2.27
C SER A 146 -11.69 -17.39 -1.90
N GLY A 147 -12.02 -16.15 -2.30
CA GLY A 147 -13.31 -15.51 -2.07
C GLY A 147 -13.45 -14.74 -0.76
N VAL A 148 -12.38 -14.62 0.04
CA VAL A 148 -12.45 -13.96 1.35
C VAL A 148 -12.37 -12.44 1.23
N ARG A 149 -13.26 -11.74 1.95
CA ARG A 149 -13.19 -10.30 2.24
C ARG A 149 -12.70 -10.03 3.66
N ILE A 150 -11.72 -9.15 3.82
CA ILE A 150 -11.20 -8.74 5.14
C ILE A 150 -11.55 -7.27 5.37
N GLY A 151 -12.39 -7.00 6.37
CA GLY A 151 -12.85 -5.64 6.68
C GLY A 151 -11.74 -4.72 7.19
N ARG A 152 -11.89 -3.42 6.92
CA ARG A 152 -10.88 -2.37 7.16
C ARG A 152 -10.36 -2.39 8.60
N ARG A 153 -9.11 -1.99 8.79
CA ARG A 153 -8.46 -1.91 10.11
C ARG A 153 -8.44 -3.22 10.91
N SER A 154 -8.69 -4.36 10.26
CA SER A 154 -8.58 -5.66 10.92
C SER A 154 -7.13 -6.13 10.96
N VAL A 155 -6.78 -6.87 12.00
CA VAL A 155 -5.43 -7.43 12.17
C VAL A 155 -5.50 -8.94 12.29
N ALA A 156 -4.89 -9.66 11.36
CA ALA A 156 -4.68 -11.10 11.50
C ALA A 156 -3.32 -11.36 12.14
N LEU A 157 -3.34 -11.96 13.33
CA LEU A 157 -2.13 -12.32 14.06
C LEU A 157 -1.31 -13.36 13.28
N ILE A 158 -0.03 -13.49 13.66
CA ILE A 158 0.91 -14.38 13.00
C ILE A 158 0.36 -15.80 12.82
N GLY A 159 0.54 -16.39 11.63
CA GLY A 159 0.13 -17.76 11.34
C GLY A 159 -1.38 -17.97 11.17
N SER A 160 -2.18 -16.90 11.04
CA SER A 160 -3.63 -17.03 10.89
C SER A 160 -4.04 -17.54 9.50
N ASN A 161 -4.99 -18.47 9.43
CA ASN A 161 -5.56 -18.98 8.18
C ASN A 161 -7.00 -18.49 8.00
N LEU A 162 -7.18 -17.47 7.17
CA LEU A 162 -8.45 -16.79 6.93
C LEU A 162 -9.23 -17.53 5.84
N THR A 163 -10.25 -18.27 6.27
CA THR A 163 -11.08 -19.09 5.38
C THR A 163 -12.50 -18.54 5.19
N LYS A 164 -12.83 -17.41 5.82
CA LYS A 164 -14.14 -16.77 5.79
C LYS A 164 -13.96 -15.26 5.88
N ASP A 165 -14.98 -14.52 5.43
CA ASP A 165 -15.01 -13.08 5.56
C ASP A 165 -14.87 -12.63 7.01
N ALA A 166 -14.21 -11.50 7.19
CA ALA A 166 -14.05 -10.85 8.48
C ALA A 166 -14.68 -9.45 8.45
N PRO A 167 -15.42 -9.05 9.51
CA PRO A 167 -15.90 -7.68 9.65
C PRO A 167 -14.73 -6.71 9.81
N ALA A 168 -15.02 -5.41 9.80
CA ALA A 168 -14.03 -4.37 10.06
C ALA A 168 -13.63 -4.31 11.54
N GLU A 169 -12.44 -3.77 11.81
CA GLU A 169 -11.93 -3.43 13.15
C GLU A 169 -11.85 -4.62 14.14
N VAL A 170 -11.61 -5.83 13.62
CA VAL A 170 -11.44 -7.02 14.47
C VAL A 170 -10.00 -7.55 14.44
N VAL A 171 -9.64 -8.29 15.49
CA VAL A 171 -8.41 -9.07 15.51
C VAL A 171 -8.74 -10.53 15.25
N LEU A 172 -8.02 -11.15 14.32
CA LEU A 172 -8.21 -12.54 13.89
C LEU A 172 -7.01 -13.39 14.34
N ALA A 173 -7.27 -14.61 14.78
CA ALA A 173 -6.21 -15.55 15.19
C ALA A 173 -6.60 -17.00 14.94
N GLY A 174 -5.61 -17.83 14.60
CA GLY A 174 -5.72 -19.28 14.53
C GLY A 174 -5.91 -19.86 13.13
N SER A 175 -6.06 -21.18 13.05
CA SER A 175 -6.29 -21.92 11.80
C SER A 175 -7.39 -22.97 12.01
N PRO A 176 -8.61 -22.76 11.48
CA PRO A 176 -9.09 -21.53 10.83
C PRO A 176 -9.12 -20.32 11.78
N ALA A 177 -8.90 -19.14 11.24
CA ALA A 177 -8.87 -17.89 11.98
C ALA A 177 -10.28 -17.53 12.50
N LYS A 178 -10.35 -17.08 13.76
CA LYS A 178 -11.56 -16.58 14.41
C LYS A 178 -11.31 -15.21 15.01
N VAL A 179 -12.39 -14.44 15.20
CA VAL A 179 -12.32 -13.17 15.94
C VAL A 179 -11.85 -13.42 17.36
N LYS A 180 -10.85 -12.65 17.79
CA LYS A 180 -10.32 -12.63 19.14
C LYS A 180 -11.02 -11.51 19.91
N GLU A 181 -12.09 -11.89 20.60
CA GLU A 181 -12.85 -10.97 21.44
C GLU A 181 -11.97 -10.27 22.49
N GLY A 182 -12.27 -8.99 22.73
CA GLY A 182 -11.56 -8.16 23.71
C GLY A 182 -10.19 -7.64 23.27
N LEU A 183 -9.77 -7.87 22.02
CA LEU A 183 -8.51 -7.35 21.47
C LEU A 183 -8.78 -6.39 20.33
N SER A 184 -8.25 -5.17 20.44
CA SER A 184 -8.28 -4.15 19.38
C SER A 184 -6.93 -3.43 19.32
N PHE A 185 -6.50 -3.10 18.11
CA PHE A 185 -5.31 -2.26 17.85
C PHE A 185 -5.66 -0.84 17.41
N TYR A 186 -6.96 -0.51 17.36
CA TYR A 186 -7.44 0.81 16.98
C TYR A 186 -8.23 1.45 18.10
N LYS A 187 -7.99 2.75 18.27
CA LYS A 187 -8.79 3.65 19.09
C LYS A 187 -9.21 4.84 18.26
N SER A 188 -10.32 5.45 18.61
CA SER A 188 -10.71 6.74 18.03
C SER A 188 -9.69 7.82 18.42
N VAL A 189 -9.37 8.68 17.46
CA VAL A 189 -8.48 9.83 17.62
C VAL A 189 -9.15 11.04 16.96
N THR A 190 -9.27 12.14 17.68
CA THR A 190 -9.88 13.38 17.18
C THR A 190 -8.99 14.06 16.15
N LEU A 191 -9.53 15.04 15.42
CA LEU A 191 -8.73 15.80 14.45
C LEU A 191 -7.62 16.63 15.14
N ASP A 192 -7.91 17.21 16.30
CA ASP A 192 -6.94 17.95 17.10
C ASP A 192 -5.78 17.05 17.54
N GLU A 193 -6.09 15.88 18.10
CA GLU A 193 -5.07 14.90 18.50
C GLU A 193 -4.21 14.44 17.31
N LYS A 194 -4.83 14.20 16.14
CA LYS A 194 -4.09 13.85 14.90
C LYS A 194 -3.12 14.97 14.50
N PHE A 195 -3.56 16.23 14.59
CA PHE A 195 -2.75 17.38 14.21
C PHE A 195 -1.59 17.61 15.18
N GLU A 196 -1.84 17.47 16.49
CA GLU A 196 -0.79 17.53 17.52
C GLU A 196 0.25 16.40 17.37
N MET A 197 -0.20 15.17 17.08
CA MET A 197 0.71 14.06 16.80
C MET A 197 1.58 14.36 15.57
N LEU A 198 0.98 14.89 14.51
CA LEU A 198 1.70 15.29 13.30
C LEU A 198 2.74 16.37 13.58
N ALA A 199 2.39 17.43 14.31
CA ALA A 199 3.32 18.48 14.73
C ALA A 199 4.57 17.90 15.41
N LYS A 200 4.38 17.08 16.44
CA LYS A 200 5.47 16.44 17.18
C LYS A 200 6.36 15.59 16.28
N TRP A 201 5.77 14.82 15.36
CA TRP A 201 6.55 14.01 14.43
C TRP A 201 7.34 14.84 13.43
N LEU A 202 6.75 15.93 12.91
CA LEU A 202 7.44 16.82 11.98
C LEU A 202 8.62 17.51 12.67
N GLU A 203 8.46 18.01 13.90
CA GLU A 203 9.58 18.58 14.70
C GLU A 203 10.73 17.58 14.89
N GLN A 204 10.42 16.32 15.21
CA GLN A 204 11.42 15.25 15.35
C GLN A 204 12.16 14.97 14.05
N ILE A 205 11.44 14.99 12.93
CA ILE A 205 11.97 14.73 11.59
C ILE A 205 12.86 15.88 11.12
N THR A 206 12.47 17.14 11.37
CA THR A 206 13.28 18.32 11.01
C THR A 206 14.56 18.44 11.84
N GLY A 207 14.59 17.90 13.07
CA GLY A 207 15.79 17.86 13.91
C GLY A 207 16.76 16.71 13.60
N ALA A 208 16.41 15.80 12.68
CA ALA A 208 17.21 14.61 12.41
C ALA A 208 18.30 14.86 11.35
N PRO A 209 19.53 14.30 11.51
CA PRO A 209 20.63 14.51 10.57
C PRO A 209 20.36 14.01 9.13
N ALA A 210 19.39 13.11 8.97
CA ALA A 210 19.07 12.46 7.69
C ALA A 210 18.24 13.33 6.73
N ILE A 211 17.86 14.53 7.16
CA ILE A 211 17.01 15.45 6.43
C ILE A 211 17.72 16.80 6.48
N ASP A 212 18.22 17.26 5.32
CA ASP A 212 19.06 18.47 5.23
C ASP A 212 18.27 19.71 5.70
N ALA A 213 18.43 20.03 6.98
CA ALA A 213 18.09 21.27 7.68
C ALA A 213 16.80 22.00 7.25
N PRO A 214 15.63 21.34 7.23
CA PRO A 214 14.38 22.05 6.98
C PRO A 214 13.99 22.89 8.21
N SER A 215 13.47 24.10 7.98
CA SER A 215 12.78 24.86 9.03
C SER A 215 11.30 24.48 9.06
N ILE A 216 10.68 24.60 10.23
CA ILE A 216 9.26 24.31 10.42
C ILE A 216 8.55 25.56 10.95
N THR A 217 7.37 25.86 10.39
CA THR A 217 6.53 26.97 10.83
C THR A 217 5.13 26.46 11.15
N HIS A 218 4.57 26.97 12.25
CA HIS A 218 3.20 26.71 12.68
C HIS A 218 2.39 28.00 12.51
N ASP A 219 1.29 27.94 11.78
CA ASP A 219 0.39 29.07 11.54
C ASP A 219 -1.05 28.60 11.75
N GLY A 220 -1.52 28.73 13.00
CA GLY A 220 -2.83 28.22 13.42
C GLY A 220 -3.01 26.74 13.09
N ASP A 221 -3.92 26.47 12.15
CA ASP A 221 -4.30 25.14 11.68
C ASP A 221 -3.46 24.64 10.47
N ALA A 222 -2.29 25.23 10.24
CA ALA A 222 -1.33 24.79 9.23
C ALA A 222 0.09 24.60 9.79
N ILE A 223 0.78 23.56 9.31
CA ILE A 223 2.20 23.31 9.59
C ILE A 223 2.94 23.22 8.26
N THR A 224 4.00 24.00 8.08
CA THR A 224 4.82 23.96 6.86
C THR A 224 6.25 23.56 7.19
N VAL A 225 6.74 22.54 6.51
CA VAL A 225 8.15 22.16 6.46
C VAL A 225 8.76 22.81 5.22
N HIS A 226 9.74 23.69 5.43
CA HIS A 226 10.46 24.40 4.38
C HIS A 226 11.80 23.72 4.13
N TRP A 227 12.02 23.26 2.91
CA TRP A 227 13.29 22.65 2.51
C TRP A 227 14.28 23.68 2.01
N ASP A 228 13.78 24.62 1.19
CA ASP A 228 14.45 25.83 0.76
C ASP A 228 13.39 26.94 0.57
N ASP A 229 13.77 28.06 -0.07
CA ASP A 229 12.84 29.18 -0.30
C ASP A 229 11.62 28.79 -1.16
N ILE A 230 11.68 27.67 -1.89
CA ILE A 230 10.75 27.26 -2.94
C ILE A 230 10.07 25.90 -2.62
N GLU A 231 10.83 24.87 -2.26
CA GLU A 231 10.33 23.52 -1.95
C GLU A 231 9.76 23.44 -0.53
N LYS A 232 8.46 23.14 -0.44
CA LYS A 232 7.72 23.15 0.82
C LYS A 232 6.73 22.00 0.88
N VAL A 233 6.49 21.51 2.08
CA VAL A 233 5.40 20.56 2.38
C VAL A 233 4.52 21.18 3.46
N THR A 234 3.28 21.51 3.10
CA THR A 234 2.32 22.14 4.01
C THR A 234 1.21 21.15 4.36
N PHE A 235 0.93 21.02 5.65
CA PHE A 235 -0.13 20.22 6.21
C PHE A 235 -1.21 21.15 6.75
N TYR A 236 -2.40 21.08 6.16
CA TYR A 236 -3.59 21.76 6.65
C TYR A 236 -4.40 20.79 7.50
N LYS A 237 -4.81 21.25 8.68
CA LYS A 237 -5.68 20.49 9.57
C LYS A 237 -7.03 20.21 8.92
N PHE A 238 -7.65 21.25 8.36
CA PHE A 238 -8.99 21.22 7.78
C PHE A 238 -8.99 21.20 6.24
N ALA A 239 -9.96 20.50 5.66
CA ALA A 239 -10.14 20.40 4.23
C ALA A 239 -10.48 21.75 3.57
N ALA A 240 -11.15 22.66 4.29
CA ALA A 240 -11.49 23.99 3.79
C ALA A 240 -10.23 24.80 3.44
N ASP A 241 -9.24 24.84 4.33
CA ASP A 241 -7.97 25.54 4.12
C ASP A 241 -7.13 24.88 3.04
N PHE A 242 -7.09 23.55 3.03
CA PHE A 242 -6.45 22.77 1.97
C PHE A 242 -7.02 23.09 0.58
N ASN A 243 -8.35 23.13 0.45
CA ASN A 243 -9.03 23.43 -0.82
C ASN A 243 -8.74 24.88 -1.26
N LYS A 244 -8.74 25.84 -0.32
CA LYS A 244 -8.39 27.25 -0.61
C LYS A 244 -6.95 27.39 -1.09
N ALA A 245 -6.02 26.71 -0.43
CA ALA A 245 -4.58 26.75 -0.76
C ALA A 245 -4.26 26.09 -2.10
N THR A 246 -5.05 25.12 -2.52
CA THR A 246 -4.87 24.43 -3.81
C THR A 246 -4.96 25.38 -5.00
N ALA A 247 -5.83 26.39 -4.95
CA ALA A 247 -6.06 27.32 -6.05
C ALA A 247 -4.87 28.26 -6.34
N SER A 248 -4.04 28.56 -5.33
CA SER A 248 -2.88 29.47 -5.43
C SER A 248 -1.55 28.75 -5.16
N ARG A 249 -1.53 27.42 -5.25
CA ARG A 249 -0.38 26.58 -4.91
C ARG A 249 0.78 26.82 -5.87
N HIS A 250 1.98 27.03 -5.32
CA HIS A 250 3.21 27.00 -6.10
C HIS A 250 3.53 25.57 -6.59
N PRO A 251 3.99 25.34 -7.83
CA PRO A 251 4.20 23.99 -8.38
C PRO A 251 5.12 23.09 -7.56
N LYS A 252 6.08 23.67 -6.82
CA LYS A 252 7.02 22.95 -5.94
C LYS A 252 6.56 22.80 -4.49
N THR A 253 5.30 23.13 -4.20
CA THR A 253 4.74 23.02 -2.85
C THR A 253 3.78 21.83 -2.78
N THR A 254 4.09 20.87 -1.93
CA THR A 254 3.18 19.74 -1.63
C THR A 254 2.17 20.17 -0.59
N LEU A 255 0.89 19.91 -0.81
CA LEU A 255 -0.16 20.18 0.17
C LEU A 255 -0.72 18.86 0.67
N CYS A 256 -0.93 18.74 1.98
CA CYS A 256 -1.54 17.58 2.63
C CYS A 256 -2.71 18.03 3.51
N CYS A 257 -3.80 17.28 3.49
CA CYS A 257 -4.97 17.50 4.35
C CYS A 257 -5.00 16.44 5.46
N VAL A 258 -5.00 16.86 6.72
CA VAL A 258 -5.01 15.93 7.88
C VAL A 258 -6.39 15.34 8.11
N GLU A 259 -7.45 16.12 7.89
CA GLU A 259 -8.84 15.73 8.08
C GLU A 259 -9.25 14.53 7.21
N ASP A 260 -8.96 14.59 5.91
CA ASP A 260 -9.41 13.59 4.93
C ASP A 260 -8.27 12.81 4.27
N LYS A 261 -7.02 13.05 4.67
CA LYS A 261 -5.81 12.38 4.19
C LYS A 261 -5.45 12.62 2.72
N ARG A 262 -6.11 13.53 2.00
CA ARG A 262 -5.72 13.85 0.61
C ARG A 262 -4.40 14.59 0.55
N TYR A 263 -3.64 14.44 -0.52
CA TYR A 263 -2.50 15.31 -0.80
C TYR A 263 -2.30 15.57 -2.30
N ILE A 264 -1.66 16.70 -2.61
CA ILE A 264 -1.32 17.10 -3.97
C ILE A 264 0.20 17.03 -4.12
N LYS A 265 0.65 16.16 -5.02
CA LYS A 265 2.06 15.98 -5.35
C LYS A 265 2.67 17.23 -5.97
N ALA A 266 3.93 17.47 -5.66
CA ALA A 266 4.83 18.40 -6.31
C ALA A 266 6.05 17.67 -6.92
N MET A 267 6.25 16.38 -6.61
CA MET A 267 7.39 15.56 -7.05
C MET A 267 8.75 16.15 -6.66
N THR A 268 8.83 16.73 -5.46
CA THR A 268 10.02 17.41 -4.95
C THR A 268 10.86 16.53 -4.02
N ARG A 269 12.07 16.99 -3.67
CA ARG A 269 12.91 16.31 -2.67
C ARG A 269 12.29 16.45 -1.29
N ALA A 270 11.75 17.63 -0.99
CA ALA A 270 11.01 17.90 0.24
C ALA A 270 9.84 16.93 0.44
N GLU A 271 9.00 16.76 -0.60
CA GLU A 271 7.89 15.80 -0.61
C GLU A 271 8.39 14.40 -0.25
N ARG A 272 9.38 13.92 -1.01
CA ARG A 272 9.88 12.56 -0.87
C ARG A 272 10.41 12.31 0.53
N SER A 273 11.22 13.23 1.05
CA SER A 273 11.87 13.07 2.36
C SER A 273 10.85 13.12 3.51
N VAL A 274 9.97 14.13 3.53
CA VAL A 274 9.00 14.32 4.61
C VAL A 274 7.96 13.20 4.61
N LEU A 275 7.35 12.89 3.46
CA LEU A 275 6.31 11.86 3.39
C LEU A 275 6.88 10.47 3.67
N LYS A 276 8.09 10.15 3.19
CA LYS A 276 8.75 8.87 3.51
C LYS A 276 9.02 8.73 5.00
N ALA A 277 9.42 9.79 5.69
CA ALA A 277 9.67 9.78 7.14
C ALA A 277 8.39 9.57 7.97
N LEU A 278 7.21 9.86 7.40
CA LEU A 278 5.91 9.64 8.00
C LEU A 278 5.26 8.29 7.62
N ALA A 279 5.44 7.83 6.38
CA ALA A 279 4.67 6.76 5.73
C ALA A 279 4.75 5.36 6.38
N GLY A 280 5.70 5.15 7.30
CA GLY A 280 5.82 3.91 8.07
C GLY A 280 4.60 3.65 8.95
N ASN A 281 4.66 4.13 10.20
CA ASN A 281 3.63 3.95 11.22
C ASN A 281 3.10 5.28 11.81
N LYS A 282 3.49 6.43 11.23
CA LYS A 282 3.10 7.74 11.73
C LYS A 282 1.88 8.28 10.99
N ALA A 283 2.06 8.66 9.72
CA ALA A 283 0.99 9.23 8.90
C ALA A 283 1.17 8.87 7.43
N ARG A 284 0.05 8.60 6.77
CA ARG A 284 -0.06 8.41 5.32
C ARG A 284 -1.06 9.41 4.75
N PHE A 285 -0.82 9.79 3.50
CA PHE A 285 -1.68 10.66 2.70
C PHE A 285 -1.78 10.10 1.29
N TYR A 286 -2.92 10.31 0.65
CA TYR A 286 -3.29 9.67 -0.61
C TYR A 286 -3.55 10.71 -1.70
N SER A 287 -2.97 10.50 -2.88
CA SER A 287 -3.10 11.39 -4.05
C SER A 287 -4.15 10.93 -5.05
#